data_AF-A0A1H9MBE1-F1
#
_entry.id   AF-A0A1H9MBE1-F1
#
_cell.length_a   1.000
_cell.length_b   1.000
_cell.length_c   1.000
_cell.angle_alpha   90.00
_cell.angle_beta   90.00
_cell.angle_gamma   90.00
#
_symmetry.space_group_name_H-M   'P 1'
#
loop_
_entity.id
_entity.type
_entity.pdbx_description
1 polymer ?
#
loop_
_entity_poly.entity_id
_entity_poly.type
_entity_poly.pdbx_seq_one_letter_code
_entity_poly.pdbx_strand_id
1 'polypeptide(L)' 'MTGKLDVPQNISIVALPAKCPELNPIENIWQFMRDNWLSNRVFPSYENIVDLCCEAWHKFVDQPWRIMTIGRRKWT' A
#
# COMPACT_ATOMS: atom_id res chain seq x y z
N MET A 1 6.03 21.95 3.83
CA MET A 1 4.59 21.77 4.09
C MET A 1 3.96 23.14 4.23
N THR A 2 2.82 23.41 3.60
CA THR A 2 2.27 24.78 3.44
C THR A 2 1.57 25.34 4.69
N GLY A 3 1.69 24.70 5.86
CA GLY A 3 1.06 25.13 7.12
C GLY A 3 -0.47 25.08 7.15
N LYS A 4 -1.12 24.81 6.02
CA LYS A 4 -2.58 24.73 5.86
C LYS A 4 -3.21 23.42 6.35
N LEU A 5 -2.40 22.43 6.68
CA LEU A 5 -2.87 21.13 7.13
C LEU A 5 -2.88 21.13 8.66
N ASP A 6 -4.08 21.08 9.24
CA ASP A 6 -4.26 20.91 10.68
C ASP A 6 -3.93 19.46 11.06
N VAL A 7 -2.78 19.27 11.70
CA VAL A 7 -2.30 17.95 12.13
C VAL A 7 -2.67 17.73 13.60
N PRO A 8 -3.46 16.70 13.93
CA PRO A 8 -3.73 16.34 15.31
C PRO A 8 -2.43 16.02 16.08
N GLN A 9 -2.41 16.31 17.39
CA GLN A 9 -1.22 16.11 18.24
C GLN A 9 -0.72 14.65 18.29
N ASN A 10 -1.59 13.68 17.99
CA ASN A 10 -1.27 12.25 18.01
C ASN A 10 -0.84 11.68 16.63
N ILE A 11 -0.67 12.52 15.62
CA ILE A 11 -0.28 12.09 14.27
C ILE A 11 1.02 12.79 13.87
N SER A 12 2.00 12.00 13.43
CA SER A 12 3.24 12.50 12.85
C SER A 12 3.21 12.35 11.33
N ILE A 13 3.57 13.40 10.59
CA ILE A 13 3.68 13.35 9.14
C ILE A 13 5.10 12.95 8.75
N VAL A 14 5.20 11.90 7.95
CA VAL A 14 6.44 11.51 7.27
C VAL A 14 6.42 12.11 5.87
N ALA A 15 7.33 13.04 5.59
CA ALA A 15 7.47 13.62 4.27
C ALA A 15 8.26 12.66 3.36
N LEU A 16 7.63 12.19 2.28
CA LEU A 16 8.30 11.41 1.26
C LEU A 16 8.82 12.34 0.15
N PRO A 17 10.05 12.13 -0.35
CA PRO A 17 10.56 12.91 -1.46
C PRO A 17 9.75 12.61 -2.73
N ALA A 18 9.61 13.64 -3.56
CA ALA A 18 8.84 13.53 -4.80
C ALA A 18 9.49 12.51 -5.75
N LYS A 19 8.66 11.75 -6.47
CA LYS A 19 9.08 10.75 -7.47
C LYS A 19 9.95 9.60 -6.91
N CYS A 20 9.85 9.31 -5.61
CA CYS A 20 10.52 8.18 -4.96
C CYS A 20 9.50 7.14 -4.48
N PRO A 21 8.74 6.47 -5.38
CA PRO A 21 7.74 5.48 -4.99
C PRO A 21 8.34 4.31 -4.19
N GLU A 22 9.61 3.97 -4.42
CA GLU A 22 10.34 2.93 -3.69
C GLU A 22 10.45 3.21 -2.20
N LEU A 23 10.36 4.48 -1.78
CA LEU A 23 10.38 4.88 -0.36
C LEU A 23 9.02 4.76 0.31
N ASN A 24 7.94 4.62 -0.46
CA ASN A 24 6.60 4.43 0.07
C ASN A 24 6.31 2.94 0.24
N PRO A 25 6.24 2.39 1.48
CA PRO A 25 6.01 0.97 1.69
C PRO A 25 4.67 0.48 1.12
N ILE A 26 3.69 1.38 0.97
CA ILE A 26 2.40 1.06 0.36
C ILE A 26 2.56 0.69 -1.13
N GLU A 27 3.48 1.32 -1.85
CA GLU A 27 3.73 0.99 -3.27
C GLU A 27 4.28 -0.44 -3.41
N ASN A 28 5.16 -0.86 -2.51
CA ASN A 28 5.71 -2.22 -2.49
C ASN A 28 4.63 -3.26 -2.15
N ILE A 29 3.71 -2.93 -1.22
CA ILE A 29 2.55 -3.78 -0.91
C ILE A 29 1.67 -3.96 -2.14
N TRP A 30 1.34 -2.85 -2.82
CA TRP A 30 0.54 -2.90 -4.03
C TRP A 30 1.22 -3.67 -5.15
N GLN A 31 2.52 -3.50 -5.33
CA GLN A 31 3.29 -4.27 -6.30
C GLN A 31 3.22 -5.77 -5.99
N PHE A 32 3.43 -6.16 -4.72
CA PHE A 32 3.31 -7.55 -4.30
C PHE A 32 1.92 -8.14 -4.63
N MET A 33 0.84 -7.44 -4.27
CA MET A 33 -0.53 -7.91 -4.55
C MET A 33 -0.82 -8.03 -6.06
N ARG A 34 -0.34 -7.07 -6.86
CA ARG A 34 -0.45 -7.12 -8.32
C ARG A 34 0.28 -8.32 -8.88
N ASP A 35 1.56 -8.49 -8.55
CA ASP A 35 2.39 -9.54 -9.12
C ASP A 35 1.89 -10.94 -8.77
N ASN A 36 1.30 -11.11 -7.58
CA ASN A 36 0.93 -12.44 -7.06
C ASN A 36 -0.54 -12.82 -7.27
N TRP A 37 -1.48 -11.87 -7.20
CA TRP A 37 -2.91 -12.20 -7.15
C TRP A 37 -3.75 -11.47 -8.18
N LEU A 38 -3.41 -10.24 -8.55
CA LEU A 38 -4.27 -9.39 -9.39
C LEU A 38 -3.79 -9.26 -10.84
N SER A 39 -2.60 -9.75 -11.18
CA SER A 39 -2.04 -9.70 -12.54
C SER A 39 -2.80 -10.62 -13.51
N ASN A 40 -2.80 -10.25 -14.80
CA ASN A 40 -3.34 -11.03 -15.92
C ASN A 40 -4.81 -11.47 -15.76
N ARG A 41 -5.65 -10.62 -15.17
CA ARG A 41 -7.09 -10.84 -15.03
C ARG A 41 -7.88 -9.95 -16.00
N VAL A 42 -9.01 -10.47 -16.48
CA VAL A 42 -10.04 -9.70 -17.18
C VAL A 42 -11.14 -9.40 -16.18
N PHE A 43 -11.50 -8.13 -16.05
CA PHE A 43 -12.52 -7.68 -15.11
C PHE A 43 -13.81 -7.36 -15.87
N PRO A 44 -14.93 -8.06 -15.60
CA PRO A 44 -16.20 -7.85 -16.31
C PRO A 44 -16.95 -6.59 -15.83
N SER A 45 -16.65 -6.08 -14.64
CA SER A 45 -17.26 -4.86 -14.09
C SER A 45 -16.33 -4.18 -13.07
N TYR A 46 -16.71 -2.97 -12.68
CA TYR A 46 -16.02 -2.22 -11.62
C TYR A 46 -16.12 -2.95 -10.28
N GLU A 47 -17.30 -3.46 -9.95
CA GLU A 47 -17.58 -4.18 -8.71
C GLU A 47 -16.66 -5.40 -8.60
N ASN A 48 -16.46 -6.12 -9.70
CA ASN A 48 -15.53 -7.26 -9.71
C ASN A 48 -14.08 -6.86 -9.40
N ILE A 49 -13.64 -5.67 -9.84
CA ILE A 49 -12.30 -5.16 -9.49
C ILE A 49 -12.22 -4.94 -7.97
N VAL A 50 -13.22 -4.27 -7.40
CA VAL A 50 -13.28 -3.97 -5.97
C VAL A 50 -13.29 -5.26 -5.15
N ASP A 51 -14.14 -6.22 -5.50
CA ASP A 51 -14.26 -7.50 -4.80
C ASP A 51 -12.93 -8.26 -4.80
N LEU A 52 -12.28 -8.39 -5.97
CA LEU A 52 -10.98 -9.07 -6.08
C LEU A 52 -9.87 -8.35 -5.30
N CYS A 53 -9.88 -7.01 -5.28
CA CYS A 53 -8.95 -6.23 -4.48
C CYS A 53 -9.19 -6.43 -2.98
N CYS A 54 -10.46 -6.47 -2.54
CA CYS A 54 -10.83 -6.74 -1.16
C CYS A 54 -10.41 -8.15 -0.72
N GLU A 55 -10.68 -9.17 -1.53
CA GLU A 55 -10.23 -10.55 -1.26
C GLU A 55 -8.71 -10.64 -1.13
N ALA A 56 -7.98 -10.04 -2.08
CA ALA A 56 -6.54 -9.98 -2.07
C ALA A 56 -6.02 -9.27 -0.81
N TRP A 57 -6.66 -8.16 -0.42
CA TRP A 57 -6.29 -7.40 0.77
C TRP A 57 -6.53 -8.19 2.05
N HIS A 58 -7.70 -8.81 2.22
CA HIS A 58 -7.98 -9.66 3.39
C HIS A 58 -6.97 -10.80 3.52
N LYS A 59 -6.68 -11.49 2.40
CA LYS A 59 -5.64 -12.53 2.37
C LYS A 59 -4.26 -12.00 2.77
N PHE A 60 -3.95 -10.73 2.49
CA PHE A 60 -2.70 -10.10 2.88
C PHE A 60 -2.65 -9.74 4.35
N VAL A 61 -3.75 -9.19 4.89
CA VAL A 61 -3.90 -8.83 6.31
C VAL A 61 -3.74 -10.06 7.21
N ASP A 62 -4.16 -11.23 6.74
CA ASP A 62 -3.96 -12.51 7.43
C ASP A 62 -2.48 -12.98 7.43
N GLN A 63 -1.57 -12.25 6.79
CA GLN A 63 -0.13 -12.56 6.70
C GLN A 63 0.73 -11.43 7.30
N PRO A 64 0.63 -11.15 8.62
CA PRO A 64 1.31 -10.03 9.26
C PRO A 64 2.83 -10.05 9.09
N TRP A 65 3.45 -11.24 9.11
CA TRP A 65 4.89 -11.39 8.88
C TRP A 65 5.31 -10.92 7.49
N ARG A 66 4.49 -11.19 6.47
CA ARG A 66 4.76 -10.75 5.09
C ARG A 66 4.66 -9.23 4.97
N ILE A 67 3.63 -8.63 5.59
CA ILE A 67 3.49 -7.17 5.69
C ILE A 67 4.75 -6.56 6.30
N MET A 68 5.22 -7.11 7.43
CA MET A 68 6.43 -6.62 8.10
C MET A 68 7.67 -6.73 7.22
N THR A 69 7.83 -7.83 6.46
CA THR A 69 8.99 -7.96 5.56
C THR A 69 8.98 -6.99 4.40
N ILE A 70 7.80 -6.65 3.87
CA ILE A 70 7.66 -5.72 2.73
C ILE A 70 7.76 -4.26 3.21
N GLY A 71 7.15 -3.95 4.35
CA GLY A 71 7.08 -2.60 4.90
C GLY A 71 8.32 -2.17 5.70
N ARG A 72 9.15 -3.11 6.16
CA ARG A 72 10.39 -2.77 6.86
C ARG A 72 11.43 -2.23 5.89
N ARG A 73 11.82 -0.99 6.10
CA ARG A 73 12.97 -0.37 5.44
C ARG A 73 13.89 0.24 6.48
N LYS A 74 15.21 0.09 6.26
CA LYS A 74 16.21 0.83 7.01
C LYS A 74 16.30 2.23 6.42
N TRP A 75 15.94 3.23 7.21
CA TRP A 75 16.18 4.64 6.90
C TRP A 75 17.61 4.94 7.37
N THR A 76 18.53 5.16 6.43
CA THR A 76 19.90 5.64 6.71
C THR A 76 20.08 7.00 6.08
#